data_AF-A0A958A9P1-F1
#
_entry.id   AF-A0A958A9P1-F1
#
_cell.length_a   1.000
_cell.length_b   1.000
_cell.length_c   1.000
_cell.angle_alpha   90.00
_cell.angle_beta   90.00
_cell.angle_gamma   90.00
#
_symmetry.space_group_name_H-M   'P 1'
#
loop_
_entity.id
_entity.type
_entity.pdbx_description
1 polymer ?
#
loop_
_entity_poly.entity_id
_entity_poly.type
_entity_poly.pdbx_seq_one_letter_code
_entity_poly.pdbx_strand_id
1 'polypeptide(L)'
;GDRYTGAIWLDTAEAFNQVLTGDHRIWLVTQEFWLFNSYDGYLQQQILEQMDKQWGEGGVWALSTRPGHWPLAREAEVMLNAEFDGGARLRGYTVNPSQPAPGGVMYLTLFWQGNLPFGAKVLVHLRDANNNTVAQADHFIYDNKVPSSRWGDLLKNDEVVRDGAALALPPDLQPGRYRLLVGFYHPETFARLGVIDDQSGESAVILGEWVVE
;
A
#
# COMPACT_ATOMS: atom_id res chain seq x y z
N GLY A 1 -15.36 -13.73 22.69
CA GLY A 1 -14.92 -12.69 23.63
C GLY A 1 -13.89 -13.27 24.56
N ASP A 2 -12.89 -12.47 24.93
CA ASP A 2 -11.93 -12.85 25.97
C ASP A 2 -12.67 -13.18 27.28
N ARG A 3 -12.31 -14.31 27.89
CA ARG A 3 -12.90 -14.81 29.15
C ARG A 3 -12.64 -13.90 30.34
N TYR A 4 -11.65 -13.01 30.27
CA TYR A 4 -11.26 -12.14 31.39
C TYR A 4 -11.82 -10.73 31.28
N THR A 5 -11.93 -10.18 30.06
CA THR A 5 -12.35 -8.78 29.86
C THR A 5 -13.72 -8.64 29.20
N GLY A 6 -14.28 -9.71 28.62
CA GLY A 6 -15.48 -9.62 27.79
C GLY A 6 -15.27 -8.87 26.48
N ALA A 7 -14.04 -8.46 26.18
CA ALA A 7 -13.71 -7.73 24.97
C ALA A 7 -13.96 -8.61 23.73
N ILE A 8 -14.47 -7.97 22.67
CA ILE A 8 -14.58 -8.59 21.36
C ILE A 8 -13.15 -8.89 20.88
N TRP A 9 -12.90 -10.15 20.55
CA TRP A 9 -11.63 -10.57 20.01
C TRP A 9 -11.59 -10.19 18.53
N LEU A 10 -10.57 -9.44 18.11
CA LEU A 10 -10.34 -9.07 16.72
C LEU A 10 -9.24 -9.97 16.15
N ASP A 11 -9.64 -11.10 15.57
CA ASP A 11 -8.76 -12.07 14.92
C ASP A 11 -8.80 -12.05 13.40
N THR A 12 -9.75 -11.32 12.81
CA THR A 12 -9.94 -11.25 11.36
C THR A 12 -9.84 -9.82 10.85
N ALA A 13 -9.32 -9.68 9.63
CA ALA A 13 -9.30 -8.41 8.90
C ALA A 13 -10.71 -7.84 8.73
N GLU A 14 -11.71 -8.68 8.53
CA GLU A 14 -13.11 -8.26 8.37
C GLU A 14 -13.67 -7.64 9.65
N ALA A 15 -13.46 -8.27 10.81
CA ALA A 15 -13.87 -7.72 12.09
C ALA A 15 -13.12 -6.41 12.41
N PHE A 16 -11.83 -6.35 12.10
CA PHE A 16 -11.04 -5.12 12.23
C PHE A 16 -11.61 -4.00 11.35
N ASN A 17 -11.82 -4.24 10.06
CA ASN A 17 -12.37 -3.26 9.12
C ASN A 17 -13.76 -2.77 9.56
N GLN A 18 -14.61 -3.64 10.10
CA GLN A 18 -15.91 -3.25 10.64
C GLN A 18 -15.80 -2.24 11.79
N VAL A 19 -14.87 -2.47 12.71
CA VAL A 19 -14.61 -1.53 13.83
C VAL A 19 -14.22 -0.15 13.32
N LEU A 20 -13.48 -0.09 12.21
CA LEU A 20 -12.96 1.14 11.62
C LEU A 20 -13.99 1.98 10.84
N THR A 21 -15.20 1.45 10.55
CA THR A 21 -16.20 2.13 9.70
C THR A 21 -16.82 3.43 10.23
N GLY A 22 -16.58 3.80 11.49
CA GLY A 22 -17.16 5.00 12.11
C GLY A 22 -16.27 6.24 12.03
N ASP A 23 -16.86 7.42 12.21
CA ASP A 23 -16.15 8.72 12.24
C ASP A 23 -15.34 8.97 13.53
N HIS A 24 -15.06 7.92 14.30
CA HIS A 24 -14.37 8.01 15.58
C HIS A 24 -12.91 7.62 15.43
N ARG A 25 -12.03 8.32 16.13
CA ARG A 25 -10.63 7.92 16.22
C ARG A 25 -10.51 6.69 17.12
N ILE A 26 -10.03 5.59 16.55
CA ILE A 26 -9.81 4.34 17.29
C ILE A 26 -8.33 4.19 17.57
N TRP A 27 -8.02 3.72 18.78
CA TRP A 27 -6.66 3.46 19.23
C TRP A 27 -6.43 1.96 19.38
N LEU A 28 -5.33 1.47 18.82
CA LEU A 28 -4.82 0.13 19.06
C LEU A 28 -3.50 0.25 19.80
N VAL A 29 -3.45 -0.29 21.01
CA VAL A 29 -2.22 -0.44 21.78
C VAL A 29 -1.83 -1.91 21.74
N THR A 30 -0.69 -2.21 21.13
CA THR A 30 -0.21 -3.59 20.95
C THR A 30 1.27 -3.67 21.25
N GLN A 31 1.78 -4.85 21.59
CA GLN A 31 3.23 -5.05 21.50
C GLN A 31 3.61 -5.30 20.04
N GLU A 32 4.77 -4.77 19.65
CA GLU A 32 5.39 -5.01 18.36
C GLU A 32 5.57 -6.51 18.13
N PHE A 33 6.08 -7.25 19.13
CA PHE A 33 6.27 -8.69 19.00
C PHE A 33 4.97 -9.41 18.59
N TRP A 34 3.86 -9.14 19.28
CA TRP A 34 2.56 -9.74 18.95
C TRP A 34 2.04 -9.29 17.58
N LEU A 35 2.24 -8.01 17.22
CA LEU A 35 1.86 -7.48 15.91
C LEU A 35 2.50 -8.29 14.76
N PHE A 36 3.77 -8.67 14.90
CA PHE A 36 4.51 -9.39 13.86
C PHE A 36 4.52 -10.91 13.98
N ASN A 37 3.92 -11.49 15.03
CA ASN A 37 4.02 -12.94 15.28
C ASN A 37 2.69 -13.63 15.60
N SER A 38 1.57 -12.90 15.70
CA SER A 38 0.32 -13.50 16.19
C SER A 38 -0.94 -13.13 15.45
N TYR A 39 -0.89 -12.11 14.60
CA TYR A 39 -1.97 -11.87 13.65
C TYR A 39 -1.73 -12.66 12.36
N ASP A 40 -2.81 -13.07 11.71
CA ASP A 40 -2.79 -13.43 10.30
C ASP A 40 -2.14 -12.30 9.49
N GLY A 41 -1.38 -12.64 8.44
CA GLY A 41 -0.62 -11.68 7.66
C GLY A 41 -1.49 -10.62 6.99
N TYR A 42 -2.71 -10.98 6.56
CA TYR A 42 -3.62 -9.99 5.98
C TYR A 42 -4.14 -9.01 7.03
N LEU A 43 -4.59 -9.47 8.21
CA LEU A 43 -4.97 -8.59 9.32
C LEU A 43 -3.81 -7.70 9.79
N GLN A 44 -2.61 -8.26 9.90
CA GLN A 44 -1.41 -7.50 10.23
C GLN A 44 -1.19 -6.33 9.26
N GLN A 45 -1.28 -6.58 7.96
CA GLN A 45 -1.08 -5.57 6.93
C GLN A 45 -2.23 -4.54 6.91
N GLN A 46 -3.47 -4.93 7.23
CA GLN A 46 -4.58 -3.98 7.43
C GLN A 46 -4.29 -3.00 8.56
N ILE A 47 -3.75 -3.49 9.69
CA ILE A 47 -3.37 -2.64 10.83
C ILE A 47 -2.27 -1.65 10.42
N LEU A 48 -1.25 -2.13 9.70
CA LEU A 48 -0.11 -1.31 9.28
C LEU A 48 -0.50 -0.22 8.27
N GLU A 49 -1.48 -0.48 7.42
CA GLU A 49 -1.94 0.48 6.41
C GLU A 49 -2.97 1.46 6.96
N GLN A 50 -3.99 0.98 7.69
CA GLN A 50 -5.13 1.79 8.09
C GLN A 50 -4.89 2.57 9.39
N MET A 51 -3.72 2.40 10.03
CA MET A 51 -3.40 3.08 11.28
C MET A 51 -2.02 3.75 11.26
N ASP A 52 -1.95 4.94 11.84
CA ASP A 52 -0.72 5.69 12.03
C ASP A 52 -0.12 5.40 13.40
N LYS A 53 1.19 5.12 13.44
CA LYS A 53 1.93 4.96 14.68
C LYS A 53 2.15 6.32 15.34
N GLN A 54 1.51 6.53 16.48
CA GLN A 54 1.57 7.77 17.26
C GLN A 54 2.70 7.73 18.29
N TRP A 55 3.01 6.54 18.82
CA TRP A 55 4.03 6.36 19.83
C TRP A 55 4.58 4.93 19.79
N GLY A 56 5.83 4.74 20.23
CA GLY A 56 6.33 3.42 20.57
C GLY A 56 7.64 3.43 21.33
N GLU A 57 7.69 2.67 22.43
CA GLU A 57 8.87 2.48 23.29
C GLU A 57 8.76 1.10 23.98
N GLY A 58 9.89 0.47 24.30
CA GLY A 58 9.90 -0.79 25.04
C GLY A 58 9.16 -1.94 24.35
N GLY A 59 9.05 -1.90 23.02
CA GLY A 59 8.30 -2.88 22.23
C GLY A 59 6.79 -2.73 22.28
N VAL A 60 6.24 -1.65 22.85
CA VAL A 60 4.81 -1.31 22.81
C VAL A 60 4.58 -0.21 21.77
N TRP A 61 3.57 -0.36 20.93
CA TRP A 61 3.14 0.63 19.94
C TRP A 61 1.74 1.12 20.27
N ALA A 62 1.53 2.44 20.16
CA ALA A 62 0.21 3.04 20.13
C ALA A 62 -0.08 3.53 18.71
N LEU A 63 -1.10 2.94 18.09
CA LEU A 63 -1.56 3.25 16.75
C LEU A 63 -2.91 3.94 16.84
N SER A 64 -3.20 4.86 15.93
CA SER A 64 -4.54 5.41 15.77
C SER A 64 -4.99 5.35 14.33
N THR A 65 -6.30 5.20 14.09
CA THR A 65 -6.90 5.22 12.75
C THR A 65 -6.37 6.36 11.89
N ARG A 66 -5.89 6.04 10.69
CA ARG A 66 -5.43 7.00 9.70
C ARG A 66 -6.64 7.77 9.13
N PRO A 67 -6.55 9.09 8.94
CA PRO A 67 -7.58 9.85 8.22
C PRO A 67 -7.77 9.33 6.80
N GLY A 68 -9.02 9.11 6.37
CA GLY A 68 -9.32 8.63 5.03
C GLY A 68 -8.81 7.21 4.73
N HIS A 69 -8.59 6.40 5.77
CA HIS A 69 -8.21 5.00 5.61
C HIS A 69 -9.25 4.23 4.78
N TRP A 70 -8.76 3.21 4.08
CA TRP A 70 -9.58 2.26 3.36
C TRP A 70 -8.95 0.87 3.54
N PRO A 71 -9.75 -0.21 3.49
CA PRO A 71 -9.21 -1.55 3.59
C PRO A 71 -8.42 -1.91 2.33
N LEU A 72 -7.25 -2.52 2.49
CA LEU A 72 -6.49 -3.11 1.40
C LEU A 72 -7.25 -4.28 0.77
N ALA A 73 -7.16 -4.45 -0.55
CA ALA A 73 -7.71 -5.62 -1.22
C ALA A 73 -7.03 -6.90 -0.73
N ARG A 74 -7.81 -7.97 -0.53
CA ARG A 74 -7.25 -9.26 -0.09
C ARG A 74 -6.42 -9.92 -1.18
N GLU A 75 -6.87 -9.84 -2.43
CA GLU A 75 -6.26 -10.49 -3.58
C GLU A 75 -6.09 -9.49 -4.72
N ALA A 76 -5.11 -9.77 -5.58
CA ALA A 76 -4.88 -9.00 -6.79
C ALA A 76 -5.96 -9.36 -7.82
N GLU A 77 -6.65 -8.36 -8.34
CA GLU A 77 -7.58 -8.52 -9.46
C GLU A 77 -6.83 -8.71 -10.79
N VAL A 78 -5.68 -8.04 -10.93
CA VAL A 78 -4.80 -8.15 -12.08
C VAL A 78 -3.46 -8.73 -11.63
N MET A 79 -3.15 -9.94 -12.09
CA MET A 79 -1.87 -10.60 -11.81
C MET A 79 -0.77 -10.08 -12.74
N LEU A 80 0.40 -9.84 -12.16
CA LEU A 80 1.62 -9.42 -12.85
C LEU A 80 2.81 -10.26 -12.36
N ASN A 81 3.93 -10.16 -13.05
CA ASN A 81 5.21 -10.65 -12.53
C ASN A 81 6.34 -9.75 -13.02
N ALA A 82 6.27 -8.47 -12.66
CA ALA A 82 7.29 -7.50 -13.00
C ALA A 82 8.39 -7.53 -11.92
N GLU A 83 9.63 -7.70 -12.35
CA GLU A 83 10.80 -7.73 -11.46
C GLU A 83 11.56 -6.41 -11.56
N PHE A 84 12.07 -5.94 -10.44
CA PHE A 84 12.91 -4.74 -10.34
C PHE A 84 14.33 -5.15 -10.02
N ASP A 85 15.28 -4.29 -10.40
CA ASP A 85 16.67 -4.40 -9.96
C ASP A 85 16.74 -4.57 -8.44
N GLY A 86 17.55 -5.52 -7.99
CA GLY A 86 17.67 -5.86 -6.56
C GLY A 86 16.67 -6.90 -6.05
N GLY A 87 15.71 -7.35 -6.88
CA GLY A 87 14.91 -8.56 -6.62
C GLY A 87 13.52 -8.33 -6.02
N ALA A 88 13.03 -7.09 -5.99
CA ALA A 88 11.63 -6.80 -5.70
C ALA A 88 10.73 -7.20 -6.87
N ARG A 89 9.54 -7.71 -6.58
CA ARG A 89 8.58 -8.15 -7.60
C ARG A 89 7.19 -7.59 -7.35
N LEU A 90 6.60 -6.96 -8.36
CA LEU A 90 5.18 -6.63 -8.37
C LEU A 90 4.40 -7.84 -8.92
N ARG A 91 3.64 -8.49 -8.04
CA ARG A 91 2.86 -9.71 -8.31
C ARG A 91 1.46 -9.43 -8.82
N GLY A 92 1.00 -8.19 -8.69
CA GLY A 92 -0.31 -7.78 -9.16
C GLY A 92 -0.78 -6.52 -8.46
N TYR A 93 -1.99 -6.10 -8.81
CA TYR A 93 -2.65 -4.95 -8.22
C TYR A 93 -4.17 -5.09 -8.27
N THR A 94 -4.82 -4.30 -7.42
CA THR A 94 -6.28 -4.10 -7.40
C THR A 94 -6.55 -2.61 -7.36
N VAL A 95 -7.54 -2.13 -8.12
CA VAL A 95 -7.92 -0.70 -8.14
C VAL A 95 -9.40 -0.52 -7.85
N ASN A 96 -9.71 0.39 -6.95
CA ASN A 96 -11.09 0.71 -6.58
C ASN A 96 -11.28 2.24 -6.42
N PRO A 97 -12.31 2.86 -7.04
CA PRO A 97 -13.07 2.30 -8.15
C PRO A 97 -12.17 2.11 -9.37
N SER A 98 -12.51 1.19 -10.27
CA SER A 98 -11.75 0.93 -11.50
C SER A 98 -11.80 2.10 -12.51
N GLN A 99 -12.78 3.00 -12.37
CA GLN A 99 -12.93 4.24 -13.13
C GLN A 99 -13.50 5.36 -12.23
N PRO A 100 -12.68 6.02 -11.40
CA PRO A 100 -13.04 7.19 -10.64
C PRO A 100 -13.25 8.39 -11.56
N ALA A 101 -14.26 9.18 -11.24
CA ALA A 101 -14.47 10.47 -11.88
C ALA A 101 -13.33 11.46 -11.54
N PRO A 102 -13.12 12.49 -12.37
CA PRO A 102 -12.33 13.67 -11.99
C PRO A 102 -12.72 14.19 -10.60
N GLY A 103 -11.72 14.53 -9.79
CA GLY A 103 -11.92 14.94 -8.38
C GLY A 103 -12.15 13.79 -7.39
N GLY A 104 -12.30 12.56 -7.88
CA GLY A 104 -12.37 11.36 -7.07
C GLY A 104 -10.99 10.87 -6.60
N VAL A 105 -10.99 9.76 -5.87
CA VAL A 105 -9.78 9.07 -5.43
C VAL A 105 -9.74 7.67 -6.04
N MET A 106 -8.60 7.33 -6.63
CA MET A 106 -8.28 5.98 -7.06
C MET A 106 -7.50 5.29 -5.94
N TYR A 107 -8.07 4.26 -5.32
CA TYR A 107 -7.41 3.45 -4.30
C TYR A 107 -6.76 2.24 -4.94
N LEU A 108 -5.47 2.07 -4.72
CA LEU A 108 -4.69 0.95 -5.20
C LEU A 108 -4.23 0.08 -4.04
N THR A 109 -4.28 -1.23 -4.25
CA THR A 109 -3.52 -2.20 -3.47
C THR A 109 -2.50 -2.84 -4.39
N LEU A 110 -1.23 -2.63 -4.10
CA LEU A 110 -0.08 -3.20 -4.81
C LEU A 110 0.41 -4.44 -4.06
N PHE A 111 0.70 -5.52 -4.78
CA PHE A 111 1.10 -6.80 -4.18
C PHE A 111 2.57 -7.05 -4.46
N TRP A 112 3.40 -6.87 -3.45
CA TRP A 112 4.86 -6.95 -3.53
C TRP A 112 5.39 -8.26 -2.96
N GLN A 113 6.46 -8.79 -3.55
CA GLN A 113 7.18 -9.97 -3.05
C GLN A 113 8.68 -9.82 -3.32
N GLY A 114 9.50 -10.67 -2.69
CA GLY A 114 10.94 -10.71 -2.92
C GLY A 114 11.72 -9.73 -2.06
N ASN A 115 12.87 -9.25 -2.55
CA ASN A 115 13.76 -8.39 -1.79
C ASN A 115 13.35 -6.91 -1.98
N LEU A 116 12.44 -6.44 -1.13
CA LEU A 116 11.92 -5.07 -1.22
C LEU A 116 12.99 -4.03 -0.84
N PRO A 117 13.13 -2.94 -1.60
CA PRO A 117 14.20 -1.97 -1.41
C PRO A 117 13.92 -1.07 -0.21
N PHE A 118 14.47 -1.45 0.95
CA PHE A 118 14.34 -0.64 2.17
C PHE A 118 14.83 0.80 1.96
N GLY A 119 14.04 1.77 2.41
CA GLY A 119 14.34 3.19 2.26
C GLY A 119 14.11 3.77 0.86
N ALA A 120 13.61 2.99 -0.10
CA ALA A 120 13.07 3.52 -1.34
C ALA A 120 11.58 3.88 -1.18
N LYS A 121 11.13 4.88 -1.95
CA LYS A 121 9.71 5.21 -2.07
C LYS A 121 9.11 4.47 -3.25
N VAL A 122 7.88 4.00 -3.07
CA VAL A 122 7.00 3.59 -4.17
C VAL A 122 6.52 4.87 -4.85
N LEU A 123 6.68 4.94 -6.17
CA LEU A 123 6.06 5.96 -6.99
C LEU A 123 4.77 5.40 -7.59
N VAL A 124 3.72 6.21 -7.61
CA VAL A 124 2.45 5.88 -8.27
C VAL A 124 2.00 7.11 -9.03
N HIS A 125 2.20 7.12 -10.36
CA HIS A 125 1.99 8.31 -11.20
C HIS A 125 0.92 8.05 -12.25
N LEU A 126 -0.02 8.97 -12.39
CA LEU A 126 -0.92 9.02 -13.55
C LEU A 126 -0.32 9.98 -14.58
N ARG A 127 -0.11 9.51 -15.81
CA ARG A 127 0.46 10.30 -16.90
C ARG A 127 -0.51 10.50 -18.05
N ASP A 128 -0.52 11.71 -18.60
CA ASP A 128 -1.26 12.02 -19.83
C ASP A 128 -0.53 11.49 -21.09
N ALA A 129 -1.13 11.71 -22.26
CA ALA A 129 -0.56 11.33 -23.56
C ALA A 129 0.74 12.08 -23.91
N ASN A 130 1.04 13.20 -23.23
CA ASN A 130 2.25 14.00 -23.40
C ASN A 130 3.32 13.64 -22.35
N ASN A 131 3.12 12.58 -21.57
CA ASN A 131 3.97 12.11 -20.48
C ASN A 131 4.06 13.05 -19.26
N ASN A 132 3.14 14.01 -19.14
CA ASN A 132 3.05 14.83 -17.93
C ASN A 132 2.39 14.03 -16.81
N THR A 133 2.98 14.06 -15.61
CA THR A 133 2.34 13.53 -14.41
C THR A 133 1.22 14.47 -13.97
N VAL A 134 -0.03 14.00 -14.06
CA VAL A 134 -1.23 14.78 -13.69
C VAL A 134 -1.72 14.46 -12.27
N ALA A 135 -1.36 13.31 -11.72
CA ALA A 135 -1.60 12.92 -10.34
C ALA A 135 -0.46 12.01 -9.85
N GLN A 136 -0.16 12.04 -8.55
CA GLN A 136 0.85 11.17 -7.95
C GLN A 136 0.54 10.83 -6.48
N ALA A 137 0.99 9.65 -6.03
CA ALA A 137 0.84 9.17 -4.66
C ALA A 137 2.11 8.47 -4.16
N ASP A 138 3.23 9.21 -4.11
CA ASP A 138 4.54 8.66 -3.77
C ASP A 138 4.72 8.51 -2.25
N HIS A 139 4.98 7.30 -1.78
CA HIS A 139 5.02 6.96 -0.36
C HIS A 139 6.12 5.93 -0.05
N PHE A 140 6.41 5.74 1.24
CA PHE A 140 7.13 4.54 1.69
C PHE A 140 6.10 3.47 1.99
N ILE A 141 6.41 2.20 1.72
CA ILE A 141 5.53 1.09 2.13
C ILE A 141 5.26 1.21 3.64
N TYR A 142 3.97 1.21 4.00
CA TYR A 142 3.49 1.48 5.36
C TYR A 142 4.09 2.74 6.01
N ASP A 143 4.33 3.82 5.28
CA ASP A 143 5.00 5.06 5.72
C ASP A 143 6.32 4.82 6.48
N ASN A 144 7.05 3.77 6.12
CA ASN A 144 8.28 3.38 6.80
C ASN A 144 8.09 3.07 8.31
N LYS A 145 6.86 2.74 8.74
CA LYS A 145 6.53 2.39 10.14
C LYS A 145 7.14 1.06 10.56
N VAL A 146 7.38 0.16 9.61
CA VAL A 146 7.91 -1.19 9.85
C VAL A 146 9.45 -1.14 9.93
N PRO A 147 10.06 -1.50 11.08
CA PRO A 147 11.51 -1.56 11.20
C PRO A 147 12.11 -2.54 10.18
N SER A 148 13.28 -2.22 9.62
CA SER A 148 13.95 -3.07 8.61
C SER A 148 14.10 -4.53 9.06
N SER A 149 14.36 -4.77 10.35
CA SER A 149 14.47 -6.11 10.95
C SER A 149 13.17 -6.93 10.91
N ARG A 150 12.01 -6.29 10.71
CA ARG A 150 10.68 -6.92 10.66
C ARG A 150 10.18 -7.18 9.25
N TRP A 151 10.87 -6.73 8.20
CA TRP A 151 10.43 -6.96 6.81
C TRP A 151 10.38 -8.44 6.46
N GLY A 152 11.32 -9.23 6.98
CA GLY A 152 11.28 -10.68 6.83
C GLY A 152 10.02 -11.31 7.43
N ASP A 153 9.44 -10.71 8.49
CA ASP A 153 8.21 -11.20 9.11
C ASP A 153 7.00 -11.04 8.18
N LEU A 154 6.96 -9.99 7.35
CA LEU A 154 5.87 -9.71 6.39
C LEU A 154 5.89 -10.59 5.14
N LEU A 155 7.03 -11.26 4.88
CA LEU A 155 7.26 -12.08 3.69
C LEU A 155 7.39 -13.57 4.02
N LYS A 156 7.12 -13.98 5.27
CA LYS A 156 7.16 -15.38 5.70
C LYS A 156 6.17 -16.22 4.89
N ASN A 157 6.49 -17.50 4.69
CA ASN A 157 5.61 -18.46 4.02
C ASN A 157 5.15 -18.01 2.62
N ASP A 158 6.03 -17.33 1.88
CA ASP A 158 5.75 -16.77 0.55
C ASP A 158 4.61 -15.74 0.53
N GLU A 159 4.33 -15.09 1.67
CA GLU A 159 3.38 -13.99 1.72
C GLU A 159 3.77 -12.83 0.80
N VAL A 160 2.74 -12.10 0.39
CA VAL A 160 2.85 -10.86 -0.36
C VAL A 160 2.60 -9.67 0.58
N VAL A 161 3.41 -8.63 0.43
CA VAL A 161 3.21 -7.34 1.08
C VAL A 161 2.19 -6.56 0.28
N ARG A 162 1.06 -6.21 0.91
CA ARG A 162 0.01 -5.37 0.32
C ARG A 162 0.25 -3.92 0.72
N ASP A 163 0.41 -3.09 -0.28
CA ASP A 163 0.83 -1.70 -0.13
C ASP A 163 -0.23 -0.78 -0.73
N GLY A 164 -0.68 0.19 0.07
CA GLY A 164 -1.81 1.05 -0.25
C GLY A 164 -1.38 2.37 -0.88
N ALA A 165 -1.98 2.74 -2.01
CA ALA A 165 -1.83 4.08 -2.57
C ALA A 165 -3.19 4.73 -2.84
N ALA A 166 -3.44 5.91 -2.25
CA ALA A 166 -4.60 6.74 -2.56
C ALA A 166 -4.19 7.86 -3.52
N LEU A 167 -4.59 7.72 -4.78
CA LEU A 167 -4.27 8.65 -5.84
C LEU A 167 -5.46 9.59 -6.09
N ALA A 168 -5.38 10.80 -5.54
CA ALA A 168 -6.38 11.83 -5.76
C ALA A 168 -6.29 12.37 -7.19
N LEU A 169 -7.41 12.35 -7.91
CA LEU A 169 -7.51 12.85 -9.28
C LEU A 169 -7.85 14.35 -9.28
N PRO A 170 -7.23 15.17 -10.16
CA PRO A 170 -7.63 16.56 -10.34
C PRO A 170 -9.12 16.67 -10.73
N PRO A 171 -9.87 17.65 -10.20
CA PRO A 171 -11.27 17.87 -10.59
C PRO A 171 -11.42 18.40 -12.02
N ASP A 172 -10.36 18.97 -12.59
CA ASP A 172 -10.27 19.51 -13.95
C ASP A 172 -9.56 18.55 -14.92
N LEU A 173 -9.44 17.28 -14.55
CA LEU A 173 -8.86 16.24 -15.39
C LEU A 173 -9.62 16.17 -16.72
N GLN A 174 -8.91 16.40 -17.82
CA GLN A 174 -9.51 16.48 -19.14
C GLN A 174 -9.88 15.08 -19.66
N PRO A 175 -10.89 14.96 -20.54
CA PRO A 175 -11.14 13.73 -21.27
C PRO A 175 -9.91 13.28 -22.05
N GLY A 176 -9.57 12.00 -21.96
CA GLY A 176 -8.36 11.49 -22.59
C GLY A 176 -7.90 10.14 -22.07
N ARG A 177 -6.79 9.66 -22.63
CA ARG A 177 -6.11 8.43 -22.21
C ARG A 177 -4.98 8.77 -21.24
N TYR A 178 -4.96 8.05 -20.13
CA TYR A 178 -3.96 8.17 -19.09
C TYR A 178 -3.29 6.83 -18.86
N ARG A 179 -2.00 6.85 -18.52
CA ARG A 179 -1.25 5.64 -18.13
C ARG A 179 -0.97 5.71 -16.64
N LEU A 180 -1.18 4.60 -15.94
CA LEU A 180 -0.81 4.48 -14.54
C LEU A 180 0.52 3.73 -14.42
N LEU A 181 1.48 4.37 -13.75
CA LEU A 181 2.84 3.87 -13.59
C LEU A 181 3.14 3.60 -12.12
N VAL A 182 3.82 2.49 -11.85
CA VAL A 182 4.29 2.12 -10.51
C VAL A 182 5.76 1.72 -10.55
N GLY A 183 6.55 2.21 -9.61
CA GLY A 183 7.96 1.83 -9.50
C GLY A 183 8.56 2.21 -8.17
N PHE A 184 9.89 2.13 -8.09
CA PHE A 184 10.63 2.56 -6.91
C PHE A 184 11.63 3.65 -7.26
N TYR A 185 11.90 4.53 -6.30
CA TYR A 185 13.02 5.46 -6.37
C TYR A 185 13.64 5.71 -4.99
N HIS A 186 14.94 6.00 -4.97
CA HIS A 186 15.62 6.46 -3.77
C HIS A 186 15.38 7.96 -3.58
N PRO A 187 14.78 8.41 -2.46
CA PRO A 187 14.38 9.80 -2.29
C PRO A 187 15.57 10.78 -2.18
N GLU A 188 16.73 10.30 -1.73
CA GLU A 188 17.94 11.13 -1.59
C GLU A 188 18.62 11.45 -2.93
N THR A 189 18.56 10.51 -3.88
CA THR A 189 19.25 10.63 -5.18
C THR A 189 18.29 10.80 -6.35
N PHE A 190 16.99 10.59 -6.13
CA PHE A 190 15.95 10.44 -7.15
C PHE A 190 16.22 9.33 -8.17
N ALA A 191 17.18 8.44 -7.90
CA ALA A 191 17.48 7.31 -8.76
C ALA A 191 16.32 6.31 -8.73
N ARG A 192 15.77 6.00 -9.90
CA ARG A 192 14.76 4.94 -10.07
C ARG A 192 15.44 3.59 -10.08
N LEU A 193 14.74 2.57 -9.57
CA LEU A 193 15.15 1.19 -9.78
C LEU A 193 14.71 0.75 -11.18
N GLY A 194 15.60 0.10 -11.91
CA GLY A 194 15.25 -0.47 -13.21
C GLY A 194 14.20 -1.56 -13.07
N VAL A 195 13.35 -1.67 -14.09
CA VAL A 195 12.46 -2.83 -14.26
C VAL A 195 13.16 -3.80 -15.21
N ILE A 196 13.22 -5.07 -14.84
CA ILE A 196 13.79 -6.11 -15.68
C ILE A 196 12.93 -6.25 -16.94
N ASP A 197 13.58 -6.30 -18.11
CA ASP A 197 12.94 -6.31 -19.42
C ASP A 197 12.02 -5.09 -19.70
N ASP A 198 12.34 -3.92 -19.12
CA ASP A 198 11.59 -2.68 -19.36
C ASP A 198 11.68 -2.22 -20.82
N GLN A 199 10.55 -2.26 -21.52
CA GLN A 199 10.41 -1.76 -22.89
C GLN A 199 9.91 -0.32 -22.96
N SER A 200 9.44 0.24 -21.84
CA SER A 200 8.88 1.58 -21.77
C SER A 200 9.95 2.66 -21.60
N GLY A 201 11.09 2.30 -21.00
CA GLY A 201 12.14 3.25 -20.61
C GLY A 201 11.75 4.14 -19.42
N GLU A 202 10.64 3.83 -18.73
CA GLU A 202 10.12 4.61 -17.62
C GLU A 202 10.79 4.22 -16.28
N SER A 203 11.49 3.07 -16.22
CA SER A 203 11.94 2.45 -14.96
C SER A 203 10.77 2.31 -13.99
N ALA A 204 9.62 1.93 -14.54
CA ALA A 204 8.35 1.76 -13.84
C ALA A 204 7.48 0.79 -14.66
N VAL A 205 6.61 0.05 -13.96
CA VAL A 205 5.63 -0.85 -14.54
C VAL A 205 4.39 -0.05 -14.91
N ILE A 206 3.95 -0.15 -16.17
CA ILE A 206 2.67 0.41 -16.61
C ILE A 206 1.57 -0.58 -16.24
N LEU A 207 0.69 -0.21 -15.31
CA LEU A 207 -0.38 -1.08 -14.82
C LEU A 207 -1.53 -1.21 -15.82
N GLY A 208 -1.82 -0.14 -16.57
CA GLY A 208 -2.86 -0.11 -17.59
C GLY A 208 -3.13 1.29 -18.13
N GLU A 209 -4.02 1.37 -19.12
CA GLU A 209 -4.57 2.62 -19.65
C GLU A 209 -5.95 2.90 -19.06
N TRP A 210 -6.17 4.15 -18.71
CA TRP A 210 -7.41 4.66 -18.14
C TRP A 210 -7.98 5.72 -19.05
N VAL A 211 -9.27 5.62 -19.34
CA VAL A 211 -9.98 6.56 -20.20
C VAL A 211 -10.89 7.41 -19.33
N VAL A 212 -10.68 8.72 -19.39
CA VAL A 212 -11.61 9.72 -18.86
C VAL A 212 -12.46 10.18 -20.04
N GLU A 213 -13.78 10.04 -19.92
CA GLU A 213 -14.76 10.47 -20.93
C GLU A 213 -15.17 11.94 -20.77
#